data_AF-A0A8W8N8L2-F1
#
_entry.id   AF-A0A8W8N8L2-F1
#
_cell.length_a   1.000
_cell.length_b   1.000
_cell.length_c   1.000
_cell.angle_alpha   90.00
_cell.angle_beta   90.00
_cell.angle_gamma   90.00
#
_symmetry.space_group_name_H-M   'P 1'
#
loop_
_entity.id
_entity.type
_entity.pdbx_description
1 polymer ?
#
loop_
_entity_poly.entity_id
_entity_poly.type
_entity_poly.pdbx_seq_one_letter_code
_entity_poly.pdbx_strand_id
1 'polypeptide(L)'
;KNLKIMKKIKELLCLLIIFAAQVRSFDERGCKGLMELVVIIDGSDSINEPDYNSLKRSMTSLVQSLDIQEAEIRISFIVFSSDIALETPLVGNKPQALQTAATLPHPRDGTNTWMALEAMYKIVSKQQREGVPIVGVVLTDGISKNKTKTTYAANALKDLGVTMYSIGVTDIKNKEELNNIASSPENVITFQTFDELAAKLESLVKLVCPKCPPNPLLPHSLTVPGDYIVDTVIEYHCMDGYIPDGNNTIKCQRDQTWTKLEYACLSDCKDPPILEHTTLELAGRLEGSTTKYKCETGSVLEGTPETICKEDGTWSKPTFKCRADCGLPTIIKYSTLSPGGNLQGDKRTYTCASSTVQEGNPVIECLSSGMWSQTDLYCRPICGEPPAIDRAVISAGGIVEGSTRTYTCNVNTVTEGSTMITCGPTGKWSATSLYCRPDCGPPPMVERAVIQEYLNMIEGVRLPGTVEGVTRYYQCQSNTVAEGSDSTICQINGQWSATNLYCRPNCGQPPSIDRSTVIFDGTLEGQTASYTCLQNTKTEGTTTITCGNNGMWSSTNLYCRPNCGPPPKIKRAIISKGSSFEGSTRTYTCQGNTVTEGLTSITCGINGQWSKTNLYCR
;
A
#
# COMPACT_ATOMS: atom_id res chain seq x y z
N LYS A 1 -54.05 -15.40 -18.19
CA LYS A 1 -54.79 -16.48 -18.90
C LYS A 1 -54.58 -16.39 -20.43
N ASN A 2 -54.80 -15.22 -21.05
CA ASN A 2 -54.63 -15.02 -22.50
C ASN A 2 -53.21 -15.27 -23.03
N LEU A 3 -52.16 -14.95 -22.25
CA LEU A 3 -50.76 -15.18 -22.67
C LEU A 3 -50.40 -16.68 -22.77
N LYS A 4 -50.93 -17.52 -21.86
CA LYS A 4 -50.76 -19.00 -21.90
C LYS A 4 -51.49 -19.63 -23.10
N ILE A 5 -52.63 -19.06 -23.48
CA ILE A 5 -53.41 -19.52 -24.64
C ILE A 5 -52.71 -19.14 -25.95
N MET A 6 -52.21 -17.91 -26.07
CA MET A 6 -51.42 -17.49 -27.24
C MET A 6 -50.12 -18.29 -27.39
N LYS A 7 -49.47 -18.66 -26.28
CA LYS A 7 -48.27 -19.51 -26.29
C LYS A 7 -48.58 -20.91 -26.84
N LYS A 8 -49.65 -21.55 -26.35
CA LYS A 8 -50.13 -22.84 -26.89
C LYS A 8 -50.56 -22.77 -28.35
N ILE A 9 -51.18 -21.67 -28.78
CA ILE A 9 -51.59 -21.48 -30.19
C ILE A 9 -50.36 -21.35 -31.10
N LYS A 10 -49.31 -20.63 -30.66
CA LYS A 10 -48.04 -20.53 -31.39
C LYS A 10 -47.31 -21.86 -31.48
N GLU A 11 -47.24 -22.62 -30.38
CA GLU A 11 -46.67 -23.98 -30.37
C GLU A 11 -47.43 -24.90 -31.35
N LEU A 12 -48.76 -24.83 -31.37
CA LEU A 12 -49.60 -25.63 -32.27
C LEU A 12 -49.44 -25.21 -33.75
N LEU A 13 -49.36 -23.91 -34.02
CA LEU A 13 -49.09 -23.38 -35.38
C LEU A 13 -47.69 -23.74 -35.87
N CYS A 14 -46.69 -23.71 -34.99
CA CYS A 14 -45.32 -24.13 -35.31
C CYS A 14 -45.29 -25.62 -35.66
N LEU A 15 -45.92 -26.48 -34.84
CA LEU A 15 -46.08 -27.90 -35.13
C LEU A 15 -46.80 -28.13 -36.47
N LEU A 16 -47.84 -27.36 -36.81
CA LEU A 16 -48.56 -27.46 -38.09
C LEU A 16 -47.69 -27.06 -39.29
N ILE A 17 -46.84 -26.03 -39.15
CA ILE A 17 -45.92 -25.58 -40.21
C ILE A 17 -44.80 -26.60 -40.41
N ILE A 18 -44.24 -27.15 -39.34
CA ILE A 18 -43.22 -28.22 -39.39
C ILE A 18 -43.81 -29.47 -40.04
N PHE A 19 -45.04 -29.82 -39.67
CA PHE A 19 -45.76 -30.95 -40.26
C PHE A 19 -45.96 -30.77 -41.77
N ALA A 20 -46.29 -29.57 -42.25
CA ALA A 20 -46.45 -29.29 -43.67
C ALA A 20 -45.13 -29.37 -44.46
N ALA A 21 -43.98 -29.06 -43.83
CA ALA A 21 -42.66 -29.07 -44.48
C ALA A 21 -42.07 -30.49 -44.66
N GLN A 22 -42.46 -31.45 -43.81
CA GLN A 22 -41.89 -32.81 -43.82
C GLN A 22 -42.66 -33.81 -44.71
N VAL A 23 -43.82 -33.45 -45.24
CA VAL A 23 -44.63 -34.36 -46.07
C VAL A 23 -44.09 -34.37 -47.50
N ARG A 24 -43.02 -35.16 -47.72
CA ARG A 24 -42.73 -35.72 -49.05
C ARG A 24 -43.37 -37.10 -49.14
N SER A 25 -44.02 -37.40 -50.25
CA SER A 25 -44.66 -38.70 -50.43
C SER A 25 -43.62 -39.83 -50.36
N PHE A 26 -44.07 -41.00 -49.90
CA PHE A 26 -43.25 -42.22 -49.95
C PHE A 26 -42.86 -42.57 -51.40
N ASP A 27 -43.73 -42.23 -52.34
CA ASP A 27 -43.63 -42.51 -53.77
C ASP A 27 -42.44 -41.82 -54.46
N GLU A 28 -42.02 -40.64 -53.98
CA GLU A 28 -40.86 -39.91 -54.51
C GLU A 28 -39.51 -40.43 -54.00
N ARG A 29 -39.48 -41.11 -52.84
CA ARG A 29 -38.24 -41.49 -52.15
C ARG A 29 -37.75 -42.88 -52.53
N GLY A 30 -38.67 -43.79 -52.87
CA GLY A 30 -38.39 -45.21 -53.09
C GLY A 30 -37.89 -45.90 -51.81
N CYS A 31 -37.94 -47.23 -51.75
CA CYS A 31 -37.37 -47.94 -50.61
C CYS A 31 -35.87 -48.18 -50.83
N LYS A 32 -35.05 -47.63 -49.93
CA LYS A 32 -33.58 -47.62 -50.02
C LYS A 32 -32.94 -48.11 -48.73
N GLY A 33 -31.67 -48.44 -48.81
CA GLY A 33 -30.84 -48.84 -47.67
C GLY A 33 -30.32 -50.25 -47.78
N LEU A 34 -29.72 -50.74 -46.71
CA LEU A 34 -29.18 -52.10 -46.65
C LEU A 34 -30.28 -53.08 -46.21
N MET A 35 -30.61 -54.05 -47.07
CA MET A 35 -31.57 -55.12 -46.74
C MET A 35 -31.36 -56.35 -47.63
N GLU A 36 -31.50 -57.53 -47.06
CA GLU A 36 -31.67 -58.78 -47.79
C GLU A 36 -33.14 -59.20 -47.70
N LEU A 37 -33.86 -59.19 -48.83
CA LEU A 37 -35.28 -59.54 -48.89
C LEU A 37 -35.47 -60.91 -49.55
N VAL A 38 -36.09 -61.86 -48.86
CA VAL A 38 -36.46 -63.15 -49.47
C VAL A 38 -37.98 -63.26 -49.48
N VAL A 39 -38.54 -63.47 -50.67
CA VAL A 39 -39.99 -63.60 -50.88
C VAL A 39 -40.32 -65.05 -51.24
N ILE A 40 -41.00 -65.73 -50.33
CA ILE A 40 -41.56 -67.07 -50.50
C ILE A 40 -43.00 -66.92 -51.02
N ILE A 41 -43.30 -67.62 -52.11
CA ILE A 41 -44.54 -67.51 -52.86
C ILE A 41 -45.16 -68.90 -52.99
N ASP A 42 -46.39 -69.03 -52.50
CA ASP A 42 -47.22 -70.22 -52.67
C ASP A 42 -47.72 -70.31 -54.12
N GLY A 43 -47.38 -71.41 -54.80
CA GLY A 43 -47.80 -71.73 -56.16
C GLY A 43 -48.65 -73.00 -56.23
N SER A 44 -49.33 -73.34 -55.12
CA SER A 44 -50.20 -74.51 -55.00
C SER A 44 -51.46 -74.42 -55.87
N ASP A 45 -52.19 -75.53 -55.97
CA ASP A 45 -53.40 -75.67 -56.78
C ASP A 45 -54.64 -74.94 -56.22
N SER A 46 -54.58 -74.44 -54.97
CA SER A 46 -55.65 -73.62 -54.38
C SER A 46 -55.75 -72.24 -55.03
N ILE A 47 -54.66 -71.74 -55.63
CA ILE A 47 -54.64 -70.46 -56.33
C ILE A 47 -54.98 -70.69 -57.81
N ASN A 48 -55.97 -69.97 -58.32
CA ASN A 48 -56.32 -70.03 -59.74
C ASN A 48 -55.40 -69.13 -60.60
N GLU A 49 -55.39 -69.33 -61.92
CA GLU A 49 -54.52 -68.54 -62.81
C GLU A 49 -54.74 -67.02 -62.74
N PRO A 50 -55.99 -66.49 -62.74
CA PRO A 50 -56.22 -65.06 -62.56
C PRO A 50 -55.57 -64.49 -61.28
N ASP A 51 -55.77 -65.14 -60.14
CA ASP A 51 -55.24 -64.72 -58.85
C ASP A 51 -53.70 -64.79 -58.82
N TYR A 52 -53.13 -65.84 -59.40
CA TYR A 52 -51.68 -65.98 -59.51
C TYR A 52 -51.06 -64.89 -60.42
N ASN A 53 -51.76 -64.48 -61.48
CA ASN A 53 -51.34 -63.34 -62.31
C ASN A 53 -51.46 -62.00 -61.58
N SER A 54 -52.43 -61.82 -60.68
CA SER A 54 -52.48 -60.66 -59.78
C SER A 54 -51.30 -60.65 -58.80
N LEU A 55 -50.89 -61.82 -58.29
CA LEU A 55 -49.69 -61.95 -57.46
C LEU A 55 -48.42 -61.56 -58.22
N LYS A 56 -48.21 -62.05 -59.45
CA LYS A 56 -47.06 -61.67 -60.29
C LYS A 56 -46.97 -60.17 -60.54
N ARG A 57 -48.10 -59.53 -60.84
CA ARG A 57 -48.17 -58.07 -61.00
C ARG A 57 -47.76 -57.36 -59.70
N SER A 58 -48.27 -57.82 -58.56
CA SER A 58 -47.94 -57.28 -57.23
C SER A 58 -46.45 -57.42 -56.91
N MET A 59 -45.85 -58.58 -57.22
CA MET A 59 -44.41 -58.81 -57.04
C MET A 59 -43.56 -57.94 -57.97
N THR A 60 -44.00 -57.77 -59.22
CA THR A 60 -43.32 -56.87 -60.18
C THR A 60 -43.33 -55.44 -59.65
N SER A 61 -44.48 -54.96 -59.15
CA SER A 61 -44.58 -53.63 -58.57
C SER A 61 -43.79 -53.49 -57.26
N LEU A 62 -43.71 -54.54 -56.42
CA LEU A 62 -42.83 -54.57 -55.24
C LEU A 62 -41.38 -54.31 -55.66
N VAL A 63 -40.87 -55.07 -56.62
CA VAL A 63 -39.51 -54.92 -57.15
C VAL A 63 -39.29 -53.52 -57.76
N GLN A 64 -40.30 -52.94 -58.42
CA GLN A 64 -40.21 -51.57 -58.95
C GLN A 64 -40.00 -50.53 -57.84
N SER A 65 -40.65 -50.70 -56.68
CA SER A 65 -40.56 -49.78 -55.54
C SER A 65 -39.27 -49.89 -54.70
N LEU A 66 -38.50 -50.97 -54.88
CA LEU A 66 -37.25 -51.23 -54.17
C LEU A 66 -36.05 -50.72 -54.98
N ASP A 67 -35.08 -50.07 -54.32
CA ASP A 67 -33.79 -49.68 -54.90
C ASP A 67 -32.80 -50.86 -54.87
N ILE A 68 -33.04 -51.85 -55.74
CA ILE A 68 -32.26 -53.10 -55.78
C ILE A 68 -30.90 -52.86 -56.45
N GLN A 69 -29.84 -53.04 -55.67
CA GLN A 69 -28.44 -52.88 -56.06
C GLN A 69 -27.57 -53.85 -55.24
N GLU A 70 -26.47 -54.35 -55.81
CA GLU A 70 -25.61 -55.37 -55.15
C GLU A 70 -25.07 -54.92 -53.78
N ALA A 71 -24.78 -53.62 -53.63
CA ALA A 71 -24.32 -53.05 -52.37
C ALA A 71 -25.44 -52.56 -51.44
N GLU A 72 -26.72 -52.59 -51.85
CA GLU A 72 -27.85 -52.02 -51.09
C GLU A 72 -28.94 -53.06 -50.81
N ILE A 73 -30.06 -53.03 -51.54
CA ILE A 73 -31.12 -54.04 -51.41
C ILE A 73 -30.85 -55.19 -52.36
N ARG A 74 -30.82 -56.41 -51.84
CA ARG A 74 -30.80 -57.64 -52.65
C ARG A 74 -32.06 -58.45 -52.38
N ILE A 75 -32.59 -59.08 -53.43
CA ILE A 75 -33.84 -59.84 -53.35
C ILE A 75 -33.67 -61.27 -53.86
N SER A 76 -34.37 -62.22 -53.24
CA SER A 76 -34.48 -63.61 -53.68
C SER A 76 -35.95 -64.03 -53.73
N PHE A 77 -36.30 -64.88 -54.69
CA PHE A 77 -37.63 -65.46 -54.85
C PHE A 77 -37.58 -66.97 -54.67
N ILE A 78 -38.53 -67.50 -53.91
CA ILE A 78 -38.77 -68.94 -53.75
C ILE A 78 -40.24 -69.20 -54.11
N VAL A 79 -40.49 -70.07 -55.09
CA VAL A 79 -41.85 -70.53 -55.40
C VAL A 79 -41.96 -72.00 -55.02
N PHE A 80 -42.99 -72.36 -54.26
CA PHE A 80 -43.18 -73.71 -53.77
C PHE A 80 -44.59 -74.23 -54.02
N SER A 81 -44.72 -75.55 -54.06
CA SER A 81 -45.99 -76.26 -53.97
C SER A 81 -45.76 -77.57 -53.19
N SER A 82 -45.92 -78.75 -53.80
CA SER A 82 -45.50 -80.05 -53.28
C SER A 82 -43.98 -80.19 -53.33
N ASP A 83 -43.30 -79.45 -54.22
CA ASP A 83 -41.84 -79.31 -54.33
C ASP A 83 -41.44 -77.83 -54.59
N ILE A 84 -40.14 -77.51 -54.60
CA ILE A 84 -39.62 -76.17 -54.93
C ILE A 84 -39.58 -76.01 -56.46
N ALA A 85 -40.41 -75.10 -56.99
CA ALA A 85 -40.51 -74.82 -58.42
C ALA A 85 -39.55 -73.70 -58.89
N LEU A 86 -39.16 -72.80 -57.99
CA LEU A 86 -38.16 -71.75 -58.23
C LEU A 86 -37.39 -71.47 -56.95
N GLU A 87 -36.08 -71.35 -57.06
CA GLU A 87 -35.19 -70.84 -56.02
C GLU A 87 -34.15 -69.95 -56.71
N THR A 88 -34.08 -68.66 -56.35
CA THR A 88 -33.06 -67.74 -56.88
C THR A 88 -32.05 -67.36 -55.80
N PRO A 89 -30.77 -67.11 -56.15
CA PRO A 89 -29.86 -66.45 -55.22
C PRO A 89 -30.36 -65.04 -54.86
N LEU A 90 -29.77 -64.44 -53.82
CA LEU A 90 -29.95 -63.02 -53.53
C LEU A 90 -29.30 -62.20 -54.65
N VAL A 91 -30.10 -61.43 -55.37
CA VAL A 91 -29.64 -60.62 -56.51
C VAL A 91 -29.77 -59.14 -56.23
N GLY A 92 -28.70 -58.39 -56.46
CA GLY A 92 -28.70 -56.93 -56.47
C GLY A 92 -28.87 -56.33 -57.87
N ASN A 93 -29.54 -57.03 -58.79
CA ASN A 93 -29.77 -56.59 -60.15
C ASN A 93 -31.28 -56.37 -60.39
N LYS A 94 -31.72 -55.11 -60.40
CA LYS A 94 -33.14 -54.76 -60.54
C LYS A 94 -33.78 -55.27 -61.84
N PRO A 95 -33.18 -55.12 -63.04
CA PRO A 95 -33.72 -55.73 -64.26
C PRO A 95 -33.91 -57.25 -64.16
N GLN A 96 -32.95 -57.96 -63.58
CA GLN A 96 -33.04 -59.41 -63.36
C GLN A 96 -34.18 -59.76 -62.40
N ALA A 97 -34.27 -59.06 -61.28
CA ALA A 97 -35.34 -59.28 -60.30
C ALA A 97 -36.73 -58.99 -60.89
N LEU A 98 -36.88 -57.96 -61.73
CA LEU A 98 -38.13 -57.63 -62.43
C LEU A 98 -38.53 -58.75 -63.40
N GLN A 99 -37.55 -59.26 -64.16
CA GLN A 99 -37.78 -60.37 -65.08
C GLN A 99 -38.24 -61.61 -64.32
N THR A 100 -37.58 -61.97 -63.21
CA THR A 100 -37.95 -63.10 -62.36
C THR A 100 -39.37 -62.94 -61.80
N ALA A 101 -39.70 -61.77 -61.25
CA ALA A 101 -41.03 -61.48 -60.69
C ALA A 101 -42.15 -61.57 -61.75
N ALA A 102 -41.88 -61.17 -62.99
CA ALA A 102 -42.84 -61.26 -64.09
C ALA A 102 -43.07 -62.70 -64.59
N THR A 103 -42.07 -63.60 -64.44
CA THR A 103 -42.11 -64.97 -64.98
C THR A 103 -42.14 -66.08 -63.92
N LEU A 104 -42.68 -65.80 -62.72
CA LEU A 104 -42.79 -66.80 -61.66
C LEU A 104 -43.56 -68.06 -62.13
N PRO A 105 -43.05 -69.28 -61.91
CA PRO A 105 -43.75 -70.51 -62.30
C PRO A 105 -45.01 -70.74 -61.46
N HIS A 106 -46.01 -71.44 -61.99
CA HIS A 106 -47.22 -71.82 -61.26
C HIS A 106 -47.37 -73.36 -61.29
N PRO A 107 -46.75 -74.10 -60.35
CA PRO A 107 -46.67 -75.56 -60.39
C PRO A 107 -47.99 -76.29 -60.08
N ARG A 108 -48.91 -75.68 -59.32
CA ARG A 108 -50.29 -76.15 -59.09
C ARG A 108 -50.40 -77.58 -58.57
N ASP A 109 -49.66 -77.87 -57.51
CA ASP A 109 -49.69 -79.18 -56.85
C ASP A 109 -49.35 -79.02 -55.37
N GLY A 110 -50.32 -79.01 -54.45
CA GLY A 110 -50.09 -79.12 -53.00
C GLY A 110 -49.29 -77.99 -52.34
N THR A 111 -49.17 -78.00 -50.99
CA THR A 111 -48.67 -76.85 -50.21
C THR A 111 -47.68 -77.26 -49.09
N ASN A 112 -46.40 -77.41 -49.41
CA ASN A 112 -45.31 -77.77 -48.48
C ASN A 112 -44.48 -76.54 -48.04
N THR A 113 -45.10 -75.60 -47.32
CA THR A 113 -44.48 -74.35 -46.83
C THR A 113 -43.17 -74.54 -46.08
N TRP A 114 -43.03 -75.61 -45.30
CA TRP A 114 -41.80 -75.91 -44.55
C TRP A 114 -40.56 -76.06 -45.45
N MET A 115 -40.71 -76.59 -46.67
CA MET A 115 -39.57 -76.73 -47.60
C MET A 115 -39.09 -75.38 -48.12
N ALA A 116 -40.01 -74.45 -48.35
CA ALA A 116 -39.65 -73.10 -48.79
C ALA A 116 -38.91 -72.33 -47.70
N LEU A 117 -39.31 -72.50 -46.44
CA LEU A 117 -38.61 -71.92 -45.28
C LEU A 117 -37.20 -72.53 -45.11
N GLU A 118 -37.03 -73.85 -45.30
CA GLU A 118 -35.71 -74.48 -45.31
C GLU A 118 -34.83 -74.01 -46.48
N ALA A 119 -35.41 -73.79 -47.67
CA ALA A 119 -34.71 -73.22 -48.81
C ALA A 119 -34.23 -71.79 -48.50
N MET A 120 -35.09 -70.95 -47.93
CA MET A 120 -34.70 -69.62 -47.46
C MET A 120 -33.57 -69.68 -46.44
N TYR A 121 -33.61 -70.60 -45.48
CA TYR A 121 -32.56 -70.76 -44.48
C TYR A 121 -31.20 -71.03 -45.15
N LYS A 122 -31.17 -71.88 -46.18
CA LYS A 122 -29.95 -72.19 -46.95
C LYS A 122 -29.41 -70.99 -47.73
N ILE A 123 -30.28 -70.17 -48.31
CA ILE A 123 -29.89 -68.95 -49.04
C ILE A 123 -29.29 -67.95 -48.05
N VAL A 124 -30.03 -67.63 -46.99
CA VAL A 124 -29.63 -66.64 -45.99
C VAL A 124 -28.33 -67.04 -45.30
N SER A 125 -28.22 -68.27 -44.80
CA SER A 125 -27.02 -68.75 -44.09
C SER A 125 -25.72 -68.72 -44.92
N LYS A 126 -25.82 -68.73 -46.26
CA LYS A 126 -24.65 -68.73 -47.15
C LYS A 126 -24.36 -67.39 -47.80
N GLN A 127 -25.39 -66.60 -48.09
CA GLN A 127 -25.28 -65.43 -48.97
C GLN A 127 -25.52 -64.10 -48.24
N GLN A 128 -25.98 -64.12 -46.98
CA GLN A 128 -26.19 -62.89 -46.20
C GLN A 128 -24.92 -62.06 -46.07
N ARG A 129 -25.07 -60.73 -46.09
CA ARG A 129 -24.00 -59.80 -45.71
C ARG A 129 -24.03 -59.58 -44.21
N GLU A 130 -22.86 -59.58 -43.59
CA GLU A 130 -22.72 -59.36 -42.15
C GLU A 130 -23.29 -57.99 -41.76
N GLY A 131 -24.11 -57.96 -40.71
CA GLY A 131 -24.72 -56.73 -40.19
C GLY A 131 -25.86 -56.15 -41.04
N VAL A 132 -26.22 -56.76 -42.18
CA VAL A 132 -27.35 -56.31 -43.01
C VAL A 132 -28.65 -56.97 -42.56
N PRO A 133 -29.73 -56.21 -42.27
CA PRO A 133 -31.01 -56.79 -41.88
C PRO A 133 -31.62 -57.68 -42.95
N ILE A 134 -32.25 -58.77 -42.51
CA ILE A 134 -32.80 -59.82 -43.37
C ILE A 134 -34.29 -59.91 -43.13
N VAL A 135 -35.06 -59.74 -44.20
CA VAL A 135 -36.52 -59.76 -44.18
C VAL A 135 -37.02 -60.93 -45.00
N GLY A 136 -37.79 -61.82 -44.37
CA GLY A 136 -38.48 -62.91 -45.03
C GLY A 136 -39.96 -62.60 -45.16
N VAL A 137 -40.52 -62.74 -46.35
CA VAL A 137 -41.96 -62.56 -46.61
C VAL A 137 -42.52 -63.85 -47.17
N VAL A 138 -43.52 -64.43 -46.51
CA VAL A 138 -44.24 -65.61 -46.98
C VAL A 138 -45.62 -65.20 -47.47
N LEU A 139 -45.93 -65.42 -48.75
CA LEU A 139 -47.23 -65.20 -49.36
C LEU A 139 -47.92 -66.55 -49.56
N THR A 140 -49.07 -66.77 -48.92
CA THR A 140 -49.82 -68.04 -49.00
C THR A 140 -51.32 -67.81 -48.85
N ASP A 141 -52.14 -68.63 -49.52
CA ASP A 141 -53.59 -68.70 -49.35
C ASP A 141 -54.06 -69.96 -48.60
N GLY A 142 -53.12 -70.87 -48.30
CA GLY A 142 -53.40 -72.23 -47.88
C GLY A 142 -52.86 -72.61 -46.50
N ILE A 143 -53.09 -73.87 -46.13
CA ILE A 143 -52.61 -74.51 -44.91
C ILE A 143 -51.49 -75.47 -45.29
N SER A 144 -50.34 -75.40 -44.61
CA SER A 144 -49.25 -76.33 -44.90
C SER A 144 -49.65 -77.78 -44.57
N LYS A 145 -49.22 -78.72 -45.43
CA LYS A 145 -49.39 -80.16 -45.19
C LYS A 145 -48.71 -80.64 -43.89
N ASN A 146 -47.71 -79.91 -43.37
CA ASN A 146 -47.04 -80.25 -42.10
C ASN A 146 -46.74 -79.01 -41.25
N LYS A 147 -47.72 -78.62 -40.43
CA LYS A 147 -47.64 -77.45 -39.53
C LYS A 147 -46.46 -77.50 -38.57
N THR A 148 -46.13 -78.66 -38.01
CA THR A 148 -45.04 -78.80 -37.04
C THR A 148 -43.68 -78.50 -37.67
N LYS A 149 -43.42 -79.01 -38.88
CA LYS A 149 -42.20 -78.71 -39.63
C LYS A 149 -42.14 -77.24 -40.06
N THR A 150 -43.27 -76.67 -40.46
CA THR A 150 -43.36 -75.24 -40.82
C THR A 150 -42.95 -74.35 -39.66
N THR A 151 -43.46 -74.61 -38.45
CA THR A 151 -43.08 -73.87 -37.24
C THR A 151 -41.59 -74.03 -36.91
N TYR A 152 -41.04 -75.24 -37.01
CA TYR A 152 -39.61 -75.47 -36.75
C TYR A 152 -38.72 -74.69 -37.73
N ALA A 153 -39.02 -74.76 -39.04
CA ALA A 153 -38.26 -74.04 -40.06
C ALA A 153 -38.39 -72.51 -39.91
N ALA A 154 -39.57 -72.01 -39.57
CA ALA A 154 -39.77 -70.59 -39.30
C ALA A 154 -38.98 -70.12 -38.07
N ASN A 155 -38.95 -70.90 -36.99
CA ASN A 155 -38.17 -70.55 -35.81
C ASN A 155 -36.66 -70.56 -36.09
N ALA A 156 -36.15 -71.51 -36.87
CA ALA A 156 -34.75 -71.53 -37.27
C ALA A 156 -34.33 -70.25 -38.04
N LEU A 157 -35.23 -69.69 -38.88
CA LEU A 157 -35.00 -68.41 -39.53
C LEU A 157 -35.00 -67.23 -38.54
N LYS A 158 -35.94 -67.22 -37.59
CA LYS A 158 -36.00 -66.19 -36.54
C LYS A 158 -34.75 -66.21 -35.66
N ASP A 159 -34.27 -67.39 -35.29
CA ASP A 159 -33.04 -67.59 -34.52
C ASP A 159 -31.80 -67.14 -35.28
N LEU A 160 -31.83 -67.19 -36.62
CA LEU A 160 -30.79 -66.65 -37.49
C LEU A 160 -30.83 -65.11 -37.62
N GLY A 161 -31.82 -64.45 -37.01
CA GLY A 161 -32.00 -63.00 -37.06
C GLY A 161 -32.87 -62.50 -38.21
N VAL A 162 -33.59 -63.39 -38.89
CA VAL A 162 -34.52 -63.01 -39.96
C VAL A 162 -35.82 -62.46 -39.37
N THR A 163 -36.25 -61.30 -39.86
CA THR A 163 -37.58 -60.76 -39.57
C THR A 163 -38.59 -61.35 -40.54
N MET A 164 -39.41 -62.27 -40.05
CA MET A 164 -40.42 -62.98 -40.83
C MET A 164 -41.76 -62.22 -40.83
N TYR A 165 -42.30 -62.03 -42.02
CA TYR A 165 -43.65 -61.56 -42.32
C TYR A 165 -44.44 -62.68 -42.99
N SER A 166 -45.68 -62.88 -42.55
CA SER A 166 -46.59 -63.84 -43.14
C SER A 166 -47.80 -63.12 -43.71
N ILE A 167 -48.01 -63.25 -45.01
CA ILE A 167 -49.06 -62.62 -45.76
C ILE A 167 -50.03 -63.69 -46.23
N GLY A 168 -51.21 -63.64 -45.65
CA GLY A 168 -52.34 -64.48 -45.99
C GLY A 168 -53.26 -63.80 -47.01
N VAL A 169 -53.68 -64.51 -48.05
CA VAL A 169 -54.70 -64.02 -48.98
C VAL A 169 -55.91 -64.96 -48.95
N THR A 170 -57.13 -64.41 -48.92
CA THR A 170 -58.46 -65.10 -48.78
C THR A 170 -58.89 -65.45 -47.34
N ASP A 171 -60.04 -66.14 -47.17
CA ASP A 171 -60.63 -66.48 -45.86
C ASP A 171 -59.86 -67.62 -45.19
N ILE A 172 -58.77 -67.24 -44.52
CA ILE A 172 -57.83 -68.18 -43.90
C ILE A 172 -58.47 -68.75 -42.63
N LYS A 173 -58.85 -70.02 -42.72
CA LYS A 173 -59.51 -70.78 -41.64
C LYS A 173 -58.64 -70.97 -40.39
N ASN A 174 -57.33 -70.69 -40.45
CA ASN A 174 -56.46 -70.77 -39.27
C ASN A 174 -55.30 -69.74 -39.29
N LYS A 175 -55.50 -68.59 -38.62
CA LYS A 175 -54.48 -67.55 -38.42
C LYS A 175 -53.28 -68.01 -37.58
N GLU A 176 -53.38 -69.11 -36.85
CA GLU A 176 -52.32 -69.64 -35.98
C GLU A 176 -51.05 -69.99 -36.77
N GLU A 177 -51.21 -70.56 -37.97
CA GLU A 177 -50.07 -70.96 -38.80
C GLU A 177 -49.27 -69.76 -39.31
N LEU A 178 -49.97 -68.70 -39.74
CA LEU A 178 -49.33 -67.45 -40.14
C LEU A 178 -48.59 -66.80 -38.96
N ASN A 179 -49.22 -66.76 -37.77
CA ASN A 179 -48.56 -66.27 -36.55
C ASN A 179 -47.31 -67.11 -36.19
N ASN A 180 -47.33 -68.42 -36.43
CA ASN A 180 -46.18 -69.28 -36.20
C ASN A 180 -45.04 -69.01 -37.18
N ILE A 181 -45.34 -68.55 -38.40
CA ILE A 181 -44.33 -68.16 -39.39
C ILE A 181 -43.74 -66.78 -39.07
N ALA A 182 -44.59 -65.80 -38.76
CA ALA A 182 -44.18 -64.42 -38.51
C ALA A 182 -43.34 -64.26 -37.23
N SER A 183 -42.47 -63.26 -37.19
CA SER A 183 -41.67 -62.94 -35.99
C SER A 183 -42.48 -62.26 -34.88
N SER A 184 -43.62 -61.64 -35.22
CA SER A 184 -44.53 -60.96 -34.30
C SER A 184 -45.97 -61.03 -34.85
N PRO A 185 -47.02 -61.00 -34.01
CA PRO A 185 -48.40 -60.89 -34.48
C PRO A 185 -48.65 -59.67 -35.36
N GLU A 186 -47.90 -58.58 -35.19
CA GLU A 186 -47.97 -57.38 -36.04
C GLU A 186 -47.41 -57.59 -37.45
N ASN A 187 -46.58 -58.63 -37.63
CA ASN A 187 -46.01 -59.02 -38.93
C ASN A 187 -46.93 -59.97 -39.71
N VAL A 188 -48.14 -60.25 -39.20
CA VAL A 188 -49.16 -61.03 -39.90
C VAL A 188 -50.11 -60.09 -40.63
N ILE A 189 -50.15 -60.22 -41.96
CA ILE A 189 -51.01 -59.41 -42.82
C ILE A 189 -51.99 -60.32 -43.53
N THR A 190 -53.27 -59.98 -43.54
CA THR A 190 -54.30 -60.75 -44.25
C THR A 190 -55.10 -59.87 -45.19
N PHE A 191 -55.29 -60.33 -46.42
CA PHE A 191 -56.09 -59.68 -47.46
C PHE A 191 -57.26 -60.57 -47.86
N GLN A 192 -58.39 -59.99 -48.28
CA GLN A 192 -59.56 -60.78 -48.69
C GLN A 192 -59.42 -61.30 -50.12
N THR A 193 -58.69 -60.58 -50.99
CA THR A 193 -58.49 -60.94 -52.39
C THR A 193 -57.04 -60.67 -52.83
N PHE A 194 -56.61 -61.32 -53.92
CA PHE A 194 -55.30 -61.07 -54.53
C PHE A 194 -55.19 -59.69 -55.20
N ASP A 195 -56.32 -59.08 -55.54
CA ASP A 195 -56.35 -57.71 -56.06
C ASP A 195 -56.15 -56.64 -54.97
N GLU A 196 -56.55 -56.91 -53.72
CA GLU A 196 -56.25 -56.04 -52.57
C GLU A 196 -54.76 -56.00 -52.24
N LEU A 197 -54.05 -57.11 -52.43
CA LEU A 197 -52.59 -57.18 -52.29
C LEU A 197 -51.90 -56.21 -53.26
N ALA A 198 -52.38 -56.14 -54.51
CA ALA A 198 -51.88 -55.20 -55.52
C ALA A 198 -52.18 -53.74 -55.15
N ALA A 199 -53.38 -53.46 -54.66
CA ALA A 199 -53.81 -52.11 -54.29
C ALA A 199 -53.11 -51.55 -53.02
N LYS A 200 -52.59 -52.43 -52.16
CA LYS A 200 -51.96 -52.06 -50.87
C LYS A 200 -50.44 -52.21 -50.87
N LEU A 201 -49.82 -52.31 -52.04
CA LEU A 201 -48.38 -52.44 -52.19
C LEU A 201 -47.61 -51.38 -51.38
N GLU A 202 -48.06 -50.13 -51.36
CA GLU A 202 -47.42 -49.07 -50.54
C GLU A 202 -47.31 -49.43 -49.06
N SER A 203 -48.32 -50.11 -48.50
CA SER A 203 -48.32 -50.51 -47.10
C SER A 203 -47.30 -51.62 -46.84
N LEU A 204 -47.17 -52.55 -47.79
CA LEU A 204 -46.19 -53.62 -47.70
C LEU A 204 -44.76 -53.08 -47.82
N VAL A 205 -44.51 -52.18 -48.78
CA VAL A 205 -43.18 -51.56 -48.96
C VAL A 205 -42.80 -50.75 -47.72
N LYS A 206 -43.71 -49.91 -47.18
CA LYS A 206 -43.48 -49.15 -45.93
C LYS A 206 -43.20 -50.03 -44.71
N LEU A 207 -43.70 -51.26 -44.71
CA LEU A 207 -43.50 -52.19 -43.62
C LEU A 207 -42.11 -52.83 -43.66
N VAL A 208 -41.70 -53.28 -44.84
CA VAL A 208 -40.42 -53.99 -45.02
C VAL A 208 -39.22 -53.06 -45.22
N CYS A 209 -39.45 -51.79 -45.58
CA CYS A 209 -38.35 -50.88 -45.87
C CYS A 209 -37.45 -50.62 -44.67
N PRO A 210 -36.12 -50.52 -44.85
CA PRO A 210 -35.19 -50.10 -43.81
C PRO A 210 -35.59 -48.80 -43.11
N LYS A 211 -35.57 -48.82 -41.78
CA LYS A 211 -35.89 -47.67 -40.92
C LYS A 211 -34.76 -47.37 -39.96
N CYS A 212 -34.50 -46.08 -39.76
CA CYS A 212 -33.69 -45.62 -38.65
C CYS A 212 -34.43 -45.82 -37.31
N PRO A 213 -33.68 -45.91 -36.19
CA PRO A 213 -34.29 -45.89 -34.86
C PRO A 213 -35.04 -44.57 -34.61
N PRO A 214 -35.90 -44.50 -33.58
CA PRO A 214 -36.49 -43.24 -33.14
C PRO A 214 -35.43 -42.15 -33.01
N ASN A 215 -35.79 -40.92 -33.37
CA ASN A 215 -34.84 -39.82 -33.38
C ASN A 215 -34.27 -39.54 -31.98
N PRO A 216 -33.01 -39.07 -31.88
CA PRO A 216 -32.43 -38.70 -30.60
C PRO A 216 -33.28 -37.64 -29.88
N LEU A 217 -33.42 -37.79 -28.57
CA LEU A 217 -34.10 -36.79 -27.75
C LEU A 217 -33.15 -35.62 -27.50
N LEU A 218 -33.56 -34.41 -27.90
CA LEU A 218 -32.85 -33.18 -27.59
C LEU A 218 -33.65 -32.39 -26.54
N PRO A 219 -33.09 -32.13 -25.34
CA PRO A 219 -33.73 -31.32 -24.32
C PRO A 219 -34.14 -29.96 -24.87
N HIS A 220 -35.24 -29.43 -24.34
CA HIS A 220 -35.71 -28.09 -24.66
C HIS A 220 -36.05 -27.83 -26.13
N SER A 221 -36.27 -28.89 -26.90
CA SER A 221 -36.60 -28.83 -28.32
C SER A 221 -37.94 -29.51 -28.66
N LEU A 222 -38.46 -29.20 -29.85
CA LEU A 222 -39.63 -29.77 -30.46
C LEU A 222 -39.24 -30.40 -31.80
N THR A 223 -39.76 -31.58 -32.07
CA THR A 223 -39.64 -32.30 -33.36
C THR A 223 -40.97 -32.92 -33.72
N VAL A 224 -41.21 -33.09 -35.03
CA VAL A 224 -42.36 -33.87 -35.52
C VAL A 224 -41.91 -35.30 -35.83
N PRO A 225 -42.64 -36.33 -35.37
CA PRO A 225 -42.36 -37.73 -35.72
C PRO A 225 -42.50 -37.97 -37.23
N GLY A 226 -41.48 -38.56 -37.85
CA GLY A 226 -41.48 -38.96 -39.27
C GLY A 226 -41.72 -40.46 -39.48
N ASP A 227 -41.69 -40.90 -40.74
CA ASP A 227 -41.76 -42.31 -41.15
C ASP A 227 -40.44 -43.08 -40.96
N TYR A 228 -39.37 -42.39 -40.55
CA TYR A 228 -38.02 -42.88 -40.22
C TYR A 228 -37.32 -43.71 -41.31
N ILE A 229 -37.80 -43.69 -42.56
CA ILE A 229 -37.15 -44.36 -43.68
C ILE A 229 -35.87 -43.65 -44.10
N VAL A 230 -35.02 -44.34 -44.86
CA VAL A 230 -33.80 -43.75 -45.45
C VAL A 230 -34.13 -42.48 -46.24
N ASP A 231 -33.25 -41.48 -46.15
CA ASP A 231 -33.40 -40.12 -46.66
C ASP A 231 -34.40 -39.22 -45.90
N THR A 232 -35.12 -39.71 -44.88
CA THR A 232 -35.95 -38.85 -44.02
C THR A 232 -35.10 -37.83 -43.27
N VAL A 233 -35.53 -36.57 -43.27
CA VAL A 233 -34.87 -35.46 -42.56
C VAL A 233 -35.77 -35.00 -41.41
N ILE A 234 -35.20 -34.98 -40.20
CA ILE A 234 -35.87 -34.49 -39.01
C ILE A 234 -35.28 -33.12 -38.67
N GLU A 235 -36.17 -32.15 -38.49
CA GLU A 235 -35.82 -30.79 -38.08
C GLU A 235 -36.21 -30.57 -36.61
N TYR A 236 -35.29 -30.01 -35.84
CA TYR A 236 -35.44 -29.64 -34.45
C TYR A 236 -35.71 -28.14 -34.35
N HIS A 237 -36.55 -27.75 -33.40
CA HIS A 237 -36.83 -26.36 -33.07
C HIS A 237 -36.75 -26.14 -31.58
N CYS A 238 -36.02 -25.13 -31.14
CA CYS A 238 -35.95 -24.79 -29.72
C CYS A 238 -37.28 -24.25 -29.20
N MET A 239 -37.64 -24.66 -27.98
CA MET A 239 -38.81 -24.14 -27.28
C MET A 239 -38.62 -22.66 -26.93
N ASP A 240 -39.73 -21.93 -26.76
CA ASP A 240 -39.74 -20.53 -26.36
C ASP A 240 -38.90 -20.28 -25.10
N GLY A 241 -37.83 -19.49 -25.25
CA GLY A 241 -36.89 -19.14 -24.16
C GLY A 241 -35.49 -19.71 -24.33
N TYR A 242 -35.30 -20.63 -25.27
CA TYR A 242 -34.01 -21.20 -25.62
C TYR A 242 -33.52 -20.66 -26.97
N ILE A 243 -32.21 -20.52 -27.12
CA ILE A 243 -31.58 -19.99 -28.32
C ILE A 243 -30.95 -21.14 -29.11
N PRO A 244 -31.19 -21.22 -30.43
CA PRO A 244 -30.64 -22.26 -31.28
C PRO A 244 -29.13 -22.09 -31.48
N ASP A 245 -28.37 -23.18 -31.31
CA ASP A 245 -26.95 -23.25 -31.63
C ASP A 245 -26.65 -24.50 -32.47
N GLY A 246 -25.95 -24.31 -33.60
CA GLY A 246 -25.59 -25.39 -34.53
C GLY A 246 -26.65 -25.77 -35.58
N ASN A 247 -26.52 -26.97 -36.17
CA ASN A 247 -27.35 -27.42 -37.30
C ASN A 247 -28.60 -28.16 -36.82
N ASN A 248 -29.78 -27.60 -37.09
CA ASN A 248 -31.06 -28.09 -36.57
C ASN A 248 -31.64 -29.31 -37.29
N THR A 249 -30.90 -29.95 -38.19
CA THR A 249 -31.40 -31.10 -38.97
C THR A 249 -30.54 -32.34 -38.81
N ILE A 250 -31.19 -33.50 -38.81
CA ILE A 250 -30.54 -34.81 -38.96
C ILE A 250 -31.18 -35.59 -40.10
N LYS A 251 -30.41 -36.44 -40.76
CA LYS A 251 -30.86 -37.25 -41.90
C LYS A 251 -30.67 -38.74 -41.63
N CYS A 252 -31.67 -39.56 -41.96
CA CYS A 252 -31.58 -41.02 -41.90
C CYS A 252 -30.72 -41.52 -43.06
N GLN A 253 -29.60 -42.16 -42.73
CA GLN A 253 -28.60 -42.63 -43.67
C GLN A 253 -28.91 -44.05 -44.15
N ARG A 254 -28.22 -44.49 -45.21
CA ARG A 254 -28.43 -45.81 -45.83
C ARG A 254 -28.11 -46.99 -44.91
N ASP A 255 -27.22 -46.78 -43.95
CA ASP A 255 -26.83 -47.74 -42.91
C ASP A 255 -27.82 -47.77 -41.72
N GLN A 256 -28.97 -47.09 -41.84
CA GLN A 256 -30.03 -47.00 -40.82
C GLN A 256 -29.57 -46.25 -39.55
N THR A 257 -28.56 -45.38 -39.67
CA THR A 257 -28.14 -44.46 -38.60
C THR A 257 -28.52 -43.01 -38.93
N TRP A 258 -28.70 -42.19 -37.90
CA TRP A 258 -28.85 -40.74 -38.07
C TRP A 258 -27.49 -40.08 -38.26
N THR A 259 -27.43 -39.02 -39.09
CA THR A 259 -26.29 -38.11 -39.06
C THR A 259 -26.09 -37.55 -37.64
N LYS A 260 -24.84 -37.20 -37.31
CA LYS A 260 -24.50 -36.64 -36.00
C LYS A 260 -25.36 -35.41 -35.66
N LEU A 261 -25.97 -35.41 -34.48
CA LEU A 261 -26.76 -34.28 -33.97
C LEU A 261 -25.79 -33.22 -33.42
N GLU A 262 -25.65 -32.12 -34.14
CA GLU A 262 -24.83 -30.95 -33.76
C GLU A 262 -25.71 -29.73 -33.50
N TYR A 263 -26.84 -29.94 -32.80
CA TYR A 263 -27.79 -28.90 -32.43
C TYR A 263 -27.97 -28.84 -30.92
N ALA A 264 -28.01 -27.65 -30.36
CA ALA A 264 -28.31 -27.41 -28.96
C ALA A 264 -29.30 -26.26 -28.80
N CYS A 265 -30.16 -26.38 -27.78
CA CYS A 265 -31.09 -25.34 -27.37
C CYS A 265 -30.63 -24.79 -26.03
N LEU A 266 -29.86 -23.71 -26.07
CA LEU A 266 -29.17 -23.16 -24.89
C LEU A 266 -30.04 -22.14 -24.18
N SER A 267 -29.99 -22.13 -22.85
CA SER A 267 -30.67 -21.12 -22.03
C SER A 267 -30.07 -19.72 -22.25
N ASP A 268 -30.92 -18.70 -22.33
CA ASP A 268 -30.53 -17.28 -22.33
C ASP A 268 -30.65 -16.71 -20.92
N CYS A 269 -29.51 -16.51 -20.24
CA CYS A 269 -29.49 -16.07 -18.84
C CYS A 269 -29.91 -14.61 -18.60
N LYS A 270 -30.27 -13.87 -19.66
CA LYS A 270 -30.50 -12.42 -19.59
C LYS A 270 -29.27 -11.67 -19.07
N ASP A 271 -29.45 -10.39 -18.75
CA ASP A 271 -28.36 -9.55 -18.28
C ASP A 271 -27.85 -10.02 -16.91
N PRO A 272 -26.52 -10.13 -16.72
CA PRO A 272 -25.93 -10.46 -15.44
C PRO A 272 -26.34 -9.48 -14.33
N PRO A 273 -26.33 -9.91 -13.05
CA PRO A 273 -26.59 -9.02 -11.93
C PRO A 273 -25.68 -7.79 -11.93
N ILE A 274 -26.23 -6.60 -11.71
CA ILE A 274 -25.43 -5.39 -11.51
C ILE A 274 -24.88 -5.43 -10.08
N LEU A 275 -23.56 -5.41 -9.94
CA LEU A 275 -22.88 -5.35 -8.64
C LEU A 275 -22.32 -3.94 -8.43
N GLU A 276 -22.58 -3.34 -7.27
CA GLU A 276 -22.08 -2.00 -6.94
C GLU A 276 -20.56 -1.94 -6.98
N HIS A 277 -20.01 -0.80 -7.42
CA HIS A 277 -18.58 -0.54 -7.54
C HIS A 277 -17.84 -1.49 -8.51
N THR A 278 -18.55 -2.02 -9.50
CA THR A 278 -17.99 -2.90 -10.52
C THR A 278 -18.41 -2.51 -11.94
N THR A 279 -17.55 -2.82 -12.88
CA THR A 279 -17.80 -2.78 -14.31
C THR A 279 -17.84 -4.21 -14.85
N LEU A 280 -18.62 -4.43 -15.91
CA LEU A 280 -18.88 -5.75 -16.47
C LEU A 280 -18.34 -5.82 -17.89
N GLU A 281 -17.47 -6.80 -18.15
CA GLU A 281 -16.99 -7.13 -19.50
C GLU A 281 -17.83 -8.30 -20.02
N LEU A 282 -18.84 -8.01 -20.85
CA LEU A 282 -19.79 -9.00 -21.35
C LEU A 282 -19.22 -9.79 -22.53
N ALA A 283 -19.00 -11.10 -22.36
CA ALA A 283 -18.52 -11.99 -23.42
C ALA A 283 -19.67 -12.72 -24.16
N GLY A 284 -20.82 -12.88 -23.50
CA GLY A 284 -21.98 -13.61 -24.02
C GLY A 284 -23.03 -13.82 -22.92
N ARG A 285 -24.19 -14.39 -23.31
CA ARG A 285 -25.32 -14.66 -22.39
C ARG A 285 -25.95 -16.04 -22.54
N LEU A 286 -25.39 -16.86 -23.42
CA LEU A 286 -25.83 -18.23 -23.65
C LEU A 286 -25.25 -19.13 -22.55
N GLU A 287 -25.95 -20.21 -22.25
CA GLU A 287 -25.45 -21.25 -21.35
C GLU A 287 -23.98 -21.59 -21.60
N GLY A 288 -23.20 -21.68 -20.52
CA GLY A 288 -21.75 -21.87 -20.58
C GLY A 288 -20.93 -20.60 -20.85
N SER A 289 -21.55 -19.48 -21.25
CA SER A 289 -20.87 -18.19 -21.35
C SER A 289 -20.32 -17.78 -20.00
N THR A 290 -19.04 -17.40 -19.98
CA THR A 290 -18.35 -16.90 -18.80
C THR A 290 -18.07 -15.42 -18.98
N THR A 291 -18.51 -14.60 -18.04
CA THR A 291 -18.30 -13.16 -18.07
C THR A 291 -17.62 -12.69 -16.79
N LYS A 292 -16.86 -11.61 -16.87
CA LYS A 292 -15.97 -11.17 -15.79
C LYS A 292 -16.33 -9.77 -15.29
N TYR A 293 -16.45 -9.65 -13.97
CA TYR A 293 -16.54 -8.36 -13.29
C TYR A 293 -15.15 -7.78 -13.05
N LYS A 294 -15.08 -6.46 -13.04
CA LYS A 294 -13.87 -5.69 -12.74
C LYS A 294 -14.22 -4.61 -11.74
N CYS A 295 -13.45 -4.50 -10.67
CA CYS A 295 -13.64 -3.42 -9.68
C CYS A 295 -13.39 -2.05 -10.34
N GLU A 296 -14.14 -1.04 -9.90
CA GLU A 296 -13.91 0.36 -10.30
C GLU A 296 -12.50 0.84 -9.92
N THR A 297 -12.04 1.91 -10.58
CA THR A 297 -10.73 2.51 -10.36
C THR A 297 -10.51 2.85 -8.89
N GLY A 298 -9.38 2.40 -8.31
CA GLY A 298 -9.05 2.63 -6.90
C GLY A 298 -9.49 1.49 -5.95
N SER A 299 -10.01 0.38 -6.47
CA SER A 299 -10.31 -0.82 -5.69
C SER A 299 -9.57 -2.05 -6.22
N VAL A 300 -9.19 -2.94 -5.29
CA VAL A 300 -8.51 -4.20 -5.58
C VAL A 300 -9.50 -5.36 -5.45
N LEU A 301 -9.40 -6.28 -6.40
CA LEU A 301 -10.27 -7.44 -6.53
C LEU A 301 -9.72 -8.61 -5.69
N GLU A 302 -10.55 -9.14 -4.80
CA GLU A 302 -10.22 -10.31 -3.97
C GLU A 302 -11.25 -11.43 -4.20
N GLY A 303 -10.80 -12.56 -4.75
CA GLY A 303 -11.64 -13.72 -5.09
C GLY A 303 -11.81 -13.92 -6.59
N THR A 304 -12.85 -14.65 -6.98
CA THR A 304 -13.13 -15.01 -8.39
C THR A 304 -14.28 -14.17 -8.94
N PRO A 305 -13.99 -13.25 -9.88
CA PRO A 305 -14.99 -12.30 -10.37
C PRO A 305 -15.74 -12.79 -11.61
N GLU A 306 -15.68 -14.09 -11.85
CA GLU A 306 -16.32 -14.72 -12.98
C GLU A 306 -17.72 -15.18 -12.56
N THR A 307 -18.65 -15.00 -13.48
CA THR A 307 -19.98 -15.59 -13.41
C THR A 307 -20.26 -16.35 -14.69
N ILE A 308 -20.94 -17.48 -14.54
CA ILE A 308 -21.22 -18.44 -15.61
C ILE A 308 -22.73 -18.54 -15.78
N CYS A 309 -23.20 -18.47 -17.02
CA CYS A 309 -24.61 -18.70 -17.35
C CYS A 309 -24.92 -20.20 -17.21
N LYS A 310 -25.82 -20.55 -16.28
CA LYS A 310 -26.20 -21.94 -15.97
C LYS A 310 -27.37 -22.41 -16.85
N GLU A 311 -27.56 -23.72 -16.90
CA GLU A 311 -28.68 -24.41 -17.57
C GLU A 311 -30.05 -23.86 -17.16
N ASP A 312 -30.20 -23.40 -15.90
CA ASP A 312 -31.45 -22.84 -15.36
C ASP A 312 -31.78 -21.42 -15.86
N GLY A 313 -30.94 -20.85 -16.73
CA GLY A 313 -31.09 -19.48 -17.22
C GLY A 313 -30.74 -18.41 -16.18
N THR A 314 -29.95 -18.77 -15.15
CA THR A 314 -29.43 -17.81 -14.17
C THR A 314 -27.91 -17.79 -14.14
N TRP A 315 -27.36 -16.62 -13.81
CA TRP A 315 -25.93 -16.44 -13.61
C TRP A 315 -25.48 -17.03 -12.26
N SER A 316 -24.35 -17.72 -12.24
CA SER A 316 -23.74 -18.21 -11.00
C SER A 316 -23.36 -17.04 -10.09
N LYS A 317 -23.58 -17.16 -8.78
CA LYS A 317 -23.21 -16.09 -7.85
C LYS A 317 -21.68 -15.95 -7.83
N PRO A 318 -21.11 -14.79 -8.21
CA PRO A 318 -19.67 -14.62 -8.19
C PRO A 318 -19.18 -14.47 -6.73
N THR A 319 -17.96 -14.94 -6.46
CA THR A 319 -17.38 -15.01 -5.10
C THR A 319 -16.14 -14.11 -5.00
N PHE A 320 -16.36 -12.82 -5.20
CA PHE A 320 -15.33 -11.79 -5.04
C PHE A 320 -15.84 -10.61 -4.20
N LYS A 321 -14.90 -9.80 -3.74
CA LYS A 321 -15.14 -8.51 -3.12
C LYS A 321 -14.18 -7.49 -3.71
N CYS A 322 -14.64 -6.25 -3.83
CA CYS A 322 -13.77 -5.11 -4.13
C CYS A 322 -13.45 -4.43 -2.80
N ARG A 323 -12.16 -4.37 -2.44
CA ARG A 323 -11.68 -3.59 -1.30
C ARG A 323 -11.04 -2.32 -1.83
N ALA A 324 -11.46 -1.17 -1.31
CA ALA A 324 -10.82 0.10 -1.65
C ALA A 324 -9.33 0.06 -1.27
N ASP A 325 -8.47 0.61 -2.12
CA ASP A 325 -7.05 0.81 -1.82
C ASP A 325 -6.83 2.25 -1.37
N CYS A 326 -6.48 2.44 -0.09
CA CYS A 326 -6.21 3.76 0.46
C CYS A 326 -4.84 4.33 0.08
N GLY A 327 -4.01 3.56 -0.64
CA GLY A 327 -2.64 3.93 -0.95
C GLY A 327 -1.77 4.08 0.30
N LEU A 328 -0.61 4.73 0.15
CA LEU A 328 0.26 5.00 1.28
C LEU A 328 -0.32 6.10 2.18
N PRO A 329 -0.37 5.88 3.52
CA PRO A 329 -0.74 6.91 4.47
C PRO A 329 0.12 8.18 4.40
N THR A 330 -0.41 9.27 4.96
CA THR A 330 0.32 10.54 5.10
C THR A 330 1.51 10.41 6.05
N ILE A 331 2.66 10.98 5.68
CA ILE A 331 3.86 10.89 6.52
C ILE A 331 3.75 11.85 7.71
N ILE A 332 3.77 11.32 8.94
CA ILE A 332 3.86 12.10 10.18
C ILE A 332 5.34 12.29 10.55
N LYS A 333 5.77 13.54 10.79
CA LYS A 333 7.17 13.86 11.13
C LYS A 333 7.60 13.17 12.43
N TYR A 334 8.87 12.76 12.46
CA TYR A 334 9.48 12.03 13.59
C TYR A 334 8.75 10.73 13.96
N SER A 335 8.07 10.11 13.00
CA SER A 335 7.42 8.81 13.17
C SER A 335 7.87 7.82 12.10
N THR A 336 7.65 6.55 12.39
CA THR A 336 7.80 5.44 11.43
C THR A 336 6.48 4.69 11.34
N LEU A 337 6.15 4.15 10.17
CA LEU A 337 4.91 3.41 9.94
C LEU A 337 5.18 1.91 10.02
N SER A 338 4.38 1.17 10.78
CA SER A 338 4.44 -0.31 10.85
C SER A 338 4.34 -0.96 9.45
N PRO A 339 4.92 -2.13 9.16
CA PRO A 339 4.82 -2.84 7.86
C PRO A 339 3.50 -3.61 7.69
N GLY A 340 2.93 -3.72 6.48
CA GLY A 340 1.60 -4.32 6.20
C GLY A 340 0.82 -3.66 5.05
N GLY A 341 -0.45 -4.02 4.88
CA GLY A 341 -1.30 -3.66 3.72
C GLY A 341 -2.01 -2.30 3.80
N ASN A 342 -2.59 -1.89 2.66
CA ASN A 342 -3.29 -0.61 2.46
C ASN A 342 -4.75 -0.78 2.00
N LEU A 343 -5.30 -1.98 2.11
CA LEU A 343 -6.65 -2.28 1.63
C LEU A 343 -7.69 -2.01 2.73
N GLN A 344 -8.93 -1.73 2.34
CA GLN A 344 -10.04 -1.44 3.26
C GLN A 344 -10.10 -2.42 4.44
N GLY A 345 -10.10 -1.89 5.67
CA GLY A 345 -10.07 -2.64 6.94
C GLY A 345 -8.66 -2.93 7.46
N ASP A 346 -7.61 -2.73 6.66
CA ASP A 346 -6.23 -2.82 7.14
C ASP A 346 -5.94 -1.68 8.12
N LYS A 347 -5.20 -2.01 9.18
CA LYS A 347 -4.76 -1.05 10.19
C LYS A 347 -3.26 -0.86 10.13
N ARG A 348 -2.81 0.38 10.24
CA ARG A 348 -1.40 0.75 10.33
C ARG A 348 -1.21 1.52 11.63
N THR A 349 -0.07 1.33 12.26
CA THR A 349 0.29 2.05 13.49
C THR A 349 1.56 2.84 13.25
N TYR A 350 1.52 4.13 13.58
CA TYR A 350 2.71 4.96 13.64
C TYR A 350 3.45 4.73 14.95
N THR A 351 4.77 4.86 14.93
CA THR A 351 5.61 4.80 16.11
C THR A 351 6.52 6.01 16.10
N CYS A 352 6.37 6.86 17.11
CA CYS A 352 7.20 8.05 17.29
C CYS A 352 8.68 7.67 17.55
N ALA A 353 9.60 8.46 17.01
CA ALA A 353 11.03 8.31 17.24
C ALA A 353 11.37 8.52 18.72
N SER A 354 12.44 7.87 19.19
CA SER A 354 12.87 7.91 20.61
C SER A 354 13.20 9.31 21.13
N SER A 355 13.44 10.28 20.26
CA SER A 355 13.68 11.70 20.59
C SER A 355 12.39 12.53 20.68
N THR A 356 11.22 11.90 20.69
CA THR A 356 9.92 12.56 20.77
C THR A 356 9.00 11.84 21.75
N VAL A 357 7.94 12.52 22.21
CA VAL A 357 6.88 11.96 23.05
C VAL A 357 5.62 11.81 22.20
N GLN A 358 4.99 10.64 22.26
CA GLN A 358 3.75 10.35 21.53
C GLN A 358 2.54 11.01 22.21
N GLU A 359 1.84 11.89 21.48
CA GLU A 359 0.56 12.47 21.89
C GLU A 359 -0.52 12.13 20.84
N GLY A 360 -1.73 11.75 21.25
CA GLY A 360 -2.82 11.36 20.33
C GLY A 360 -2.84 9.87 19.94
N ASN A 361 -3.69 9.52 18.97
CA ASN A 361 -3.93 8.15 18.53
C ASN A 361 -3.02 7.75 17.35
N PRO A 362 -2.07 6.82 17.52
CA PRO A 362 -1.13 6.42 16.46
C PRO A 362 -1.73 5.47 15.42
N VAL A 363 -2.97 5.01 15.58
CA VAL A 363 -3.57 3.97 14.74
C VAL A 363 -4.47 4.60 13.69
N ILE A 364 -4.26 4.20 12.44
CA ILE A 364 -5.12 4.53 11.30
C ILE A 364 -5.68 3.26 10.66
N GLU A 365 -6.89 3.36 10.11
CA GLU A 365 -7.61 2.28 9.44
C GLU A 365 -8.00 2.72 8.02
N CYS A 366 -7.79 1.86 7.03
CA CYS A 366 -8.23 2.15 5.66
C CYS A 366 -9.74 2.00 5.56
N LEU A 367 -10.45 3.09 5.26
CA LEU A 367 -11.91 3.14 5.23
C LEU A 367 -12.46 2.68 3.86
N SER A 368 -13.76 2.38 3.82
CA SER A 368 -14.47 2.03 2.57
C SER A 368 -14.48 3.15 1.53
N SER A 369 -14.16 4.38 1.92
CA SER A 369 -14.02 5.53 1.03
C SER A 369 -12.72 5.55 0.22
N GLY A 370 -11.78 4.61 0.46
CA GLY A 370 -10.43 4.68 -0.10
C GLY A 370 -9.56 5.75 0.55
N MET A 371 -9.91 6.20 1.76
CA MET A 371 -9.11 7.12 2.56
C MET A 371 -8.75 6.50 3.90
N TRP A 372 -7.54 6.78 4.39
CA TRP A 372 -7.15 6.46 5.75
C TRP A 372 -7.98 7.27 6.76
N SER A 373 -8.36 6.65 7.88
CA SER A 373 -9.00 7.34 8.99
C SER A 373 -8.10 8.48 9.49
N GLN A 374 -8.72 9.58 9.93
CA GLN A 374 -7.97 10.68 10.53
C GLN A 374 -7.29 10.23 11.83
N THR A 375 -6.12 10.81 12.08
CA THR A 375 -5.33 10.63 13.30
C THR A 375 -4.92 12.00 13.81
N ASP A 376 -4.98 12.19 15.12
CA ASP A 376 -4.50 13.37 15.86
C ASP A 376 -3.08 13.16 16.40
N LEU A 377 -2.37 12.11 15.93
CA LEU A 377 -1.03 11.78 16.39
C LEU A 377 -0.05 12.93 16.16
N TYR A 378 0.58 13.38 17.24
CA TYR A 378 1.67 14.34 17.24
C TYR A 378 2.88 13.78 17.99
N CYS A 379 4.00 13.61 17.28
CA CYS A 379 5.26 13.21 17.88
C CYS A 379 6.02 14.46 18.37
N ARG A 380 5.76 14.86 19.62
CA ARG A 380 6.26 16.09 20.22
C ARG A 380 7.77 16.02 20.52
N PRO A 381 8.62 16.86 19.91
CA PRO A 381 10.07 16.75 20.07
C PRO A 381 10.59 17.00 21.49
N ILE A 382 11.67 16.31 21.85
CA ILE A 382 12.43 16.49 23.09
C ILE A 382 13.70 17.29 22.77
N CYS A 383 13.92 18.42 23.44
CA CYS A 383 15.12 19.25 23.28
C CYS A 383 16.32 18.78 24.12
N GLY A 384 16.09 17.89 25.10
CA GLY A 384 17.11 17.45 26.04
C GLY A 384 17.51 18.54 27.05
N GLU A 385 18.67 18.37 27.67
CA GLU A 385 19.20 19.35 28.64
C GLU A 385 19.57 20.67 27.94
N PRO A 386 19.13 21.83 28.48
CA PRO A 386 19.54 23.13 27.98
C PRO A 386 21.06 23.36 27.98
N PRO A 387 21.58 24.24 27.12
CA PRO A 387 22.99 24.65 27.16
C PRO A 387 23.39 25.20 28.52
N ALA A 388 24.56 24.83 29.04
CA ALA A 388 25.12 25.48 30.23
C ALA A 388 25.63 26.88 29.88
N ILE A 389 25.29 27.88 30.70
CA ILE A 389 25.77 29.26 30.56
C ILE A 389 26.61 29.59 31.79
N ASP A 390 27.80 30.16 31.57
CA ASP A 390 28.73 30.49 32.64
C ASP A 390 28.13 31.53 33.60
N ARG A 391 28.37 31.36 34.91
CA ARG A 391 27.80 32.17 35.99
C ARG A 391 26.26 32.29 35.98
N ALA A 392 25.55 31.31 35.42
CA ALA A 392 24.09 31.25 35.47
C ALA A 392 23.61 29.88 35.98
N VAL A 393 22.43 29.86 36.60
CA VAL A 393 21.68 28.65 36.93
C VAL A 393 20.36 28.63 36.16
N ILE A 394 19.87 27.45 35.80
CA ILE A 394 18.62 27.30 35.04
C ILE A 394 17.51 26.70 35.89
N SER A 395 16.28 27.17 35.69
CA SER A 395 15.10 26.63 36.35
C SER A 395 14.83 25.17 35.96
N ALA A 396 14.34 24.36 36.91
CA ALA A 396 13.78 23.04 36.64
C ALA A 396 12.49 23.16 35.81
N GLY A 397 12.18 22.17 34.97
CA GLY A 397 10.97 22.19 34.13
C GLY A 397 10.91 21.10 33.07
N GLY A 398 10.01 21.25 32.10
CA GLY A 398 9.92 20.35 30.95
C GLY A 398 11.12 20.48 30.00
N ILE A 399 11.30 19.45 29.16
CA ILE A 399 12.30 19.40 28.08
C ILE A 399 11.68 19.10 26.71
N VAL A 400 10.34 19.13 26.63
CA VAL A 400 9.57 18.90 25.39
C VAL A 400 9.21 20.23 24.72
N GLU A 401 8.89 20.20 23.43
CA GLU A 401 8.48 21.38 22.66
C GLU A 401 7.46 22.25 23.40
N GLY A 402 7.63 23.57 23.39
CA GLY A 402 6.79 24.53 24.11
C GLY A 402 7.14 24.69 25.59
N SER A 403 7.97 23.82 26.16
CA SER A 403 8.53 24.04 27.50
C SER A 403 9.41 25.30 27.48
N THR A 404 9.25 26.16 28.47
CA THR A 404 10.10 27.33 28.70
C THR A 404 10.97 27.10 29.92
N ARG A 405 12.20 27.59 29.87
CA ARG A 405 13.13 27.60 31.00
C ARG A 405 13.79 28.96 31.12
N THR A 406 14.09 29.36 32.35
CA THR A 406 14.62 30.67 32.66
C THR A 406 15.97 30.52 33.35
N TYR A 407 17.00 31.15 32.80
CA TYR A 407 18.29 31.32 33.44
C TYR A 407 18.23 32.48 34.44
N THR A 408 18.93 32.30 35.56
CA THR A 408 19.16 33.32 36.57
C THR A 408 20.65 33.48 36.75
N CYS A 409 21.16 34.70 36.58
CA CYS A 409 22.56 34.97 36.80
C CYS A 409 22.92 34.84 38.28
N ASN A 410 24.12 34.33 38.57
CA ASN A 410 24.61 34.13 39.92
C ASN A 410 24.87 35.47 40.62
N VAL A 411 25.04 35.43 41.94
CA VAL A 411 25.40 36.62 42.74
C VAL A 411 26.68 37.28 42.21
N ASN A 412 26.79 38.61 42.36
CA ASN A 412 27.88 39.44 41.83
C ASN A 412 28.01 39.42 40.29
N THR A 413 26.87 39.30 39.60
CA THR A 413 26.79 39.49 38.16
C THR A 413 25.53 40.28 37.80
N VAL A 414 25.56 40.96 36.66
CA VAL A 414 24.44 41.70 36.11
C VAL A 414 23.95 40.99 34.84
N THR A 415 22.63 40.78 34.77
CA THR A 415 21.97 40.11 33.65
C THR A 415 21.96 41.02 32.41
N GLU A 416 22.59 40.60 31.33
CA GLU A 416 22.49 41.23 30.01
C GLU A 416 21.91 40.24 28.99
N GLY A 417 20.95 40.68 28.17
CA GLY A 417 20.30 39.83 27.17
C GLY A 417 19.09 39.04 27.69
N SER A 418 18.70 37.99 26.96
CA SER A 418 17.45 37.26 27.19
C SER A 418 17.62 36.04 28.10
N THR A 419 16.95 36.03 29.25
CA THR A 419 17.06 34.94 30.24
C THR A 419 16.19 33.72 29.95
N MET A 420 15.19 33.84 29.08
CA MET A 420 14.25 32.76 28.80
C MET A 420 14.60 32.04 27.50
N ILE A 421 14.57 30.71 27.53
CA ILE A 421 14.65 29.85 26.35
C ILE A 421 13.39 28.99 26.24
N THR A 422 13.03 28.65 25.00
CA THR A 422 11.87 27.82 24.69
C THR A 422 12.30 26.64 23.82
N CYS A 423 11.83 25.45 24.16
CA CYS A 423 12.07 24.26 23.32
C CYS A 423 11.22 24.36 22.05
N GLY A 424 11.87 24.41 20.88
CA GLY A 424 11.21 24.59 19.59
C GLY A 424 10.76 23.28 18.92
N PRO A 425 10.01 23.38 17.80
CA PRO A 425 9.46 22.23 17.04
C PRO A 425 10.51 21.37 16.33
N THR A 426 11.79 21.75 16.40
CA THR A 426 12.92 20.99 15.85
C THR A 426 13.63 20.15 16.90
N GLY A 427 13.15 20.13 18.15
CA GLY A 427 13.88 19.49 19.26
C GLY A 427 15.15 20.25 19.63
N LYS A 428 15.17 21.57 19.44
CA LYS A 428 16.27 22.45 19.87
C LYS A 428 15.74 23.60 20.72
N TRP A 429 16.48 23.91 21.78
CA TRP A 429 16.25 25.12 22.56
C TRP A 429 16.49 26.36 21.69
N SER A 430 15.67 27.39 21.87
CA SER A 430 15.88 28.69 21.23
C SER A 430 17.24 29.26 21.63
N ALA A 431 17.90 29.96 20.71
CA ALA A 431 19.12 30.68 21.03
C ALA A 431 18.83 31.75 22.10
N THR A 432 19.79 31.95 22.99
CA THR A 432 19.77 33.01 24.01
C THR A 432 21.02 33.87 23.86
N SER A 433 20.85 35.17 24.06
CA SER A 433 21.93 36.16 24.11
C SER A 433 22.42 36.42 25.55
N LEU A 434 21.99 35.61 26.53
CA LEU A 434 22.29 35.85 27.93
C LEU A 434 23.81 35.87 28.19
N TYR A 435 24.25 36.98 28.75
CA TYR A 435 25.57 37.16 29.31
C TYR A 435 25.44 37.63 30.76
N CYS A 436 25.94 36.84 31.70
CA CYS A 436 25.99 37.21 33.12
C CYS A 436 27.28 37.99 33.38
N ARG A 437 27.22 39.30 33.17
CA ARG A 437 28.38 40.20 33.23
C ARG A 437 28.88 40.32 34.67
N PRO A 438 30.15 39.98 34.97
CA PRO A 438 30.68 40.08 36.32
C PRO A 438 30.59 41.49 36.90
N ASP A 439 30.28 41.58 38.19
CA ASP A 439 30.32 42.79 39.00
C ASP A 439 31.44 42.65 40.04
N CYS A 440 32.49 43.47 39.89
CA CYS A 440 33.67 43.47 40.75
C CYS A 440 33.44 44.12 42.13
N GLY A 441 32.26 44.70 42.38
CA GLY A 441 31.97 45.43 43.61
C GLY A 441 32.85 46.68 43.77
N PRO A 442 32.96 47.25 44.99
CA PRO A 442 33.69 48.49 45.20
C PRO A 442 35.18 48.36 44.81
N PRO A 443 35.74 49.34 44.08
CA PRO A 443 37.14 49.33 43.67
C PRO A 443 38.10 49.37 44.87
N PRO A 444 39.32 48.83 44.74
CA PRO A 444 40.34 48.85 45.79
C PRO A 444 40.57 50.26 46.33
N MET A 445 40.74 50.38 47.65
CA MET A 445 41.09 51.65 48.27
C MET A 445 42.59 51.91 48.13
N VAL A 446 42.96 53.10 47.65
CA VAL A 446 44.35 53.56 47.55
C VAL A 446 44.55 54.71 48.54
N GLU A 447 45.54 54.61 49.42
CA GLU A 447 45.80 55.61 50.46
C GLU A 447 46.17 56.98 49.84
N ARG A 448 45.59 58.08 50.36
CA ARG A 448 45.75 59.46 49.84
C ARG A 448 45.37 59.64 48.37
N ALA A 449 44.55 58.74 47.84
CA ALA A 449 43.90 58.91 46.55
C ALA A 449 42.38 58.96 46.71
N VAL A 450 41.71 59.66 45.81
CA VAL A 450 40.26 59.66 45.65
C VAL A 450 39.91 59.17 44.26
N ILE A 451 38.77 58.51 44.09
CA ILE A 451 38.31 58.09 42.77
C ILE A 451 37.74 59.30 42.05
N GLN A 452 38.18 59.56 40.82
CA GLN A 452 37.67 60.65 40.00
C GLN A 452 36.26 60.31 39.52
N GLU A 453 35.26 61.00 40.05
CA GLU A 453 33.86 60.79 39.63
C GLU A 453 33.57 61.37 38.23
N TYR A 454 34.32 62.38 37.80
CA TYR A 454 34.01 63.22 36.62
C TYR A 454 34.43 62.64 35.25
N LEU A 455 35.42 61.73 35.20
CA LEU A 455 35.85 61.09 33.93
C LEU A 455 34.91 59.96 33.47
N ASN A 456 33.85 59.69 34.23
CA ASN A 456 32.87 58.63 33.94
C ASN A 456 31.74 59.08 33.00
N MET A 457 31.92 60.18 32.27
CA MET A 457 30.96 60.69 31.28
C MET A 457 31.47 60.44 29.86
N ILE A 458 30.98 59.37 29.24
CA ILE A 458 30.88 59.29 27.78
C ILE A 458 29.42 59.64 27.47
N GLU A 459 29.19 60.68 26.66
CA GLU A 459 27.84 61.13 26.24
C GLU A 459 26.85 61.47 27.39
N GLY A 460 27.34 62.00 28.52
CA GLY A 460 26.47 62.53 29.58
C GLY A 460 25.77 61.49 30.46
N VAL A 461 26.14 60.21 30.36
CA VAL A 461 25.64 59.14 31.23
C VAL A 461 26.65 58.84 32.34
N ARG A 462 26.23 58.96 33.61
CA ARG A 462 27.00 58.50 34.78
C ARG A 462 27.04 56.97 34.72
N LEU A 463 28.19 56.33 34.48
CA LEU A 463 28.32 54.86 34.53
C LEU A 463 28.10 54.36 35.98
N PRO A 464 26.92 53.86 36.35
CA PRO A 464 26.61 53.46 37.72
C PRO A 464 26.82 51.95 37.78
N GLY A 465 28.06 51.50 37.87
CA GLY A 465 28.32 50.07 37.89
C GLY A 465 29.76 49.73 38.06
N THR A 466 30.01 48.63 38.73
CA THR A 466 31.33 48.04 38.98
C THR A 466 31.52 46.79 38.11
N VAL A 467 30.87 46.78 36.94
CA VAL A 467 30.79 45.65 36.01
C VAL A 467 31.99 45.54 35.09
N GLU A 468 32.22 44.35 34.54
CA GLU A 468 33.34 44.03 33.65
C GLU A 468 33.57 45.08 32.54
N GLY A 469 34.82 45.47 32.33
CA GLY A 469 35.24 46.46 31.33
C GLY A 469 35.17 47.90 31.82
N VAL A 470 34.49 48.16 32.94
CA VAL A 470 34.49 49.48 33.58
C VAL A 470 35.87 49.78 34.16
N THR A 471 36.41 50.94 33.81
CA THR A 471 37.68 51.46 34.36
C THR A 471 37.39 52.56 35.38
N ARG A 472 38.14 52.57 36.47
CA ARG A 472 38.15 53.62 37.50
C ARG A 472 39.51 54.28 37.53
N TYR A 473 39.50 55.61 37.64
CA TYR A 473 40.69 56.44 37.73
C TYR A 473 40.81 57.03 39.13
N TYR A 474 42.01 56.96 39.68
CA TYR A 474 42.38 57.51 40.97
C TYR A 474 43.09 58.85 40.77
N GLN A 475 42.83 59.79 41.66
CA GLN A 475 43.53 61.06 41.75
C GLN A 475 44.14 61.21 43.13
N CYS A 476 45.44 61.43 43.16
CA CYS A 476 46.15 61.74 44.38
C CYS A 476 45.64 63.05 45.00
N GLN A 477 45.45 63.04 46.32
CA GLN A 477 45.00 64.19 47.11
C GLN A 477 46.05 65.31 47.10
N SER A 478 45.64 66.53 47.46
CA SER A 478 46.54 67.68 47.54
C SER A 478 47.79 67.39 48.39
N ASN A 479 48.92 67.97 48.00
CA ASN A 479 50.24 67.75 48.62
C ASN A 479 50.78 66.31 48.52
N THR A 480 50.39 65.60 47.46
CA THR A 480 51.00 64.32 47.09
C THR A 480 51.29 64.30 45.59
N VAL A 481 52.21 63.44 45.15
CA VAL A 481 52.57 63.22 43.74
C VAL A 481 52.31 61.77 43.39
N ALA A 482 51.65 61.52 42.25
CA ALA A 482 51.30 60.17 41.80
C ALA A 482 52.53 59.42 41.25
N GLU A 483 52.79 58.22 41.76
CA GLU A 483 53.76 57.27 41.24
C GLU A 483 53.04 55.94 40.91
N GLY A 484 53.19 55.41 39.69
CA GLY A 484 52.53 54.17 39.25
C GLY A 484 51.27 54.39 38.40
N SER A 485 50.45 53.34 38.25
CA SER A 485 49.25 53.33 37.41
C SER A 485 48.02 53.78 38.18
N ASP A 486 47.46 54.91 37.76
CA ASP A 486 46.31 55.59 38.38
C ASP A 486 44.95 54.98 38.04
N SER A 487 44.89 53.79 37.46
CA SER A 487 43.62 53.17 37.07
C SER A 487 43.52 51.71 37.46
N THR A 488 42.28 51.26 37.60
CA THR A 488 41.91 49.85 37.78
C THR A 488 40.71 49.53 36.90
N ILE A 489 40.68 48.34 36.30
CA ILE A 489 39.60 47.88 35.42
C ILE A 489 38.95 46.64 36.01
N CYS A 490 37.62 46.57 36.00
CA CYS A 490 36.90 45.35 36.38
C CYS A 490 37.10 44.28 35.30
N GLN A 491 37.72 43.15 35.67
CA GLN A 491 38.09 42.09 34.75
C GLN A 491 37.01 41.00 34.68
N ILE A 492 37.09 40.13 33.66
CA ILE A 492 36.15 39.01 33.43
C ILE A 492 36.11 37.98 34.58
N ASN A 493 37.13 37.95 35.44
CA ASN A 493 37.15 37.12 36.64
C ASN A 493 36.31 37.69 37.80
N GLY A 494 35.68 38.86 37.62
CA GLY A 494 34.93 39.55 38.68
C GLY A 494 35.82 40.22 39.72
N GLN A 495 37.07 40.51 39.37
CA GLN A 495 38.01 41.25 40.23
C GLN A 495 38.54 42.50 39.53
N TRP A 496 38.80 43.53 40.32
CA TRP A 496 39.51 44.72 39.87
C TRP A 496 40.97 44.38 39.57
N SER A 497 41.49 44.90 38.47
CA SER A 497 42.91 44.77 38.14
C SER A 497 43.77 45.42 39.22
N ALA A 498 44.89 44.79 39.55
CA ALA A 498 45.83 45.38 40.50
C ALA A 498 46.29 46.77 40.02
N THR A 499 46.27 47.74 40.94
CA THR A 499 46.88 49.06 40.77
C THR A 499 48.11 49.14 41.68
N ASN A 500 49.17 49.76 41.19
CA ASN A 500 50.37 50.08 41.96
C ASN A 500 50.49 51.58 42.25
N LEU A 501 49.39 52.33 42.14
CA LEU A 501 49.39 53.77 42.45
C LEU A 501 49.81 54.01 43.90
N TYR A 502 50.84 54.83 44.06
CA TYR A 502 51.30 55.34 45.33
C TYR A 502 51.32 56.86 45.28
N CYS A 503 50.52 57.49 46.15
CA CYS A 503 50.45 58.95 46.26
C CYS A 503 51.52 59.43 47.25
N ARG A 504 52.72 59.69 46.73
CA ARG A 504 53.89 60.07 47.52
C ARG A 504 53.72 61.46 48.12
N PRO A 505 53.72 61.61 49.46
CA PRO A 505 53.60 62.90 50.14
C PRO A 505 54.65 63.91 49.74
N ASN A 506 54.23 65.17 49.71
CA ASN A 506 55.07 66.34 49.52
C ASN A 506 54.97 67.22 50.77
N CYS A 507 56.06 67.31 51.53
CA CYS A 507 56.14 68.09 52.76
C CYS A 507 56.20 69.61 52.54
N GLY A 508 56.21 70.06 51.29
CA GLY A 508 56.36 71.48 50.95
C GLY A 508 57.73 72.02 51.36
N GLN A 509 57.86 73.35 51.41
CA GLN A 509 59.14 73.98 51.77
C GLN A 509 59.54 73.63 53.23
N PRO A 510 60.81 73.26 53.47
CA PRO A 510 61.34 73.06 54.82
C PRO A 510 61.11 74.27 55.73
N PRO A 511 60.84 74.08 57.03
CA PRO A 511 60.70 75.18 57.98
C PRO A 511 61.91 76.13 57.95
N SER A 512 61.69 77.43 57.96
CA SER A 512 62.78 78.40 58.10
C SER A 512 63.28 78.42 59.54
N ILE A 513 64.59 78.27 59.75
CA ILE A 513 65.24 78.33 61.07
C ILE A 513 66.14 79.57 61.13
N ASP A 514 65.94 80.39 62.15
CA ASP A 514 66.67 81.64 62.33
C ASP A 514 68.19 81.43 62.31
N ARG A 515 68.88 82.32 61.58
CA ARG A 515 70.35 82.33 61.43
C ARG A 515 70.91 81.05 60.81
N SER A 516 70.13 80.37 59.97
CA SER A 516 70.58 79.23 59.16
C SER A 516 70.20 79.41 57.69
N THR A 517 70.85 78.64 56.81
CA THR A 517 70.42 78.40 55.43
C THR A 517 70.04 76.94 55.28
N VAL A 518 69.07 76.63 54.41
CA VAL A 518 68.61 75.25 54.14
C VAL A 518 68.87 74.89 52.69
N ILE A 519 69.38 73.68 52.46
CA ILE A 519 69.54 73.07 51.13
C ILE A 519 68.79 71.74 51.16
N PHE A 520 68.02 71.45 50.12
CA PHE A 520 67.25 70.22 50.00
C PHE A 520 67.26 69.73 48.55
N ASP A 521 67.24 68.41 48.38
CA ASP A 521 67.21 67.72 47.08
C ASP A 521 65.78 67.46 46.56
N GLY A 522 64.79 67.84 47.37
CA GLY A 522 63.39 67.95 47.03
C GLY A 522 62.54 67.94 48.29
N THR A 523 61.22 67.83 48.13
CA THR A 523 60.25 67.94 49.21
C THR A 523 59.34 66.72 49.34
N LEU A 524 59.62 65.64 48.61
CA LEU A 524 58.84 64.39 48.61
C LEU A 524 59.27 63.46 49.74
N GLU A 525 58.39 62.53 50.14
CA GLU A 525 58.65 61.54 51.19
C GLU A 525 60.02 60.85 51.00
N GLY A 526 60.81 60.81 52.07
CA GLY A 526 62.17 60.27 52.09
C GLY A 526 63.28 61.24 51.65
N GLN A 527 62.94 62.36 51.00
CA GLN A 527 63.92 63.41 50.68
C GLN A 527 64.31 64.21 51.93
N THR A 528 65.48 64.86 51.88
CA THR A 528 66.07 65.48 53.07
C THR A 528 66.41 66.94 52.86
N ALA A 529 66.24 67.73 53.91
CA ALA A 529 66.68 69.11 53.98
C ALA A 529 67.76 69.23 55.05
N SER A 530 68.90 69.83 54.68
CA SER A 530 70.04 70.04 55.56
C SER A 530 70.30 71.52 55.78
N TYR A 531 70.38 71.90 57.06
CA TYR A 531 70.60 73.26 57.51
C TYR A 531 72.06 73.51 57.84
N THR A 532 72.55 74.70 57.48
CA THR A 532 73.87 75.20 57.86
C THR A 532 73.71 76.51 58.61
N CYS A 533 74.26 76.60 59.81
CA CYS A 533 74.23 77.84 60.59
C CYS A 533 75.10 78.93 59.93
N LEU A 534 74.62 80.18 59.93
CA LEU A 534 75.32 81.33 59.38
C LEU A 534 76.60 81.66 60.18
N GLN A 535 77.50 82.43 59.58
CA GLN A 535 78.74 82.87 60.26
C GLN A 535 78.45 83.60 61.59
N ASN A 536 79.38 83.46 62.55
CA ASN A 536 79.26 83.97 63.93
C ASN A 536 78.13 83.33 64.76
N THR A 537 77.77 82.09 64.45
CA THR A 537 76.90 81.27 65.30
C THR A 537 77.53 79.89 65.54
N LYS A 538 77.08 79.18 66.56
CA LYS A 538 77.48 77.80 66.88
C LYS A 538 76.27 76.88 66.67
N THR A 539 76.46 75.83 65.88
CA THR A 539 75.45 74.80 65.64
C THR A 539 75.23 73.96 66.90
N GLU A 540 73.99 73.88 67.38
CA GLU A 540 73.56 73.00 68.45
C GLU A 540 72.27 72.27 68.00
N GLY A 541 72.22 70.94 68.10
CA GLY A 541 71.07 70.13 67.63
C GLY A 541 71.27 69.44 66.27
N THR A 542 70.19 68.90 65.70
CA THR A 542 70.21 68.11 64.45
C THR A 542 70.05 68.97 63.20
N THR A 543 70.99 68.89 62.27
CA THR A 543 71.00 69.74 61.07
C THR A 543 70.18 69.20 59.90
N THR A 544 69.66 67.98 59.97
CA THR A 544 68.95 67.35 58.85
C THR A 544 67.55 66.96 59.27
N ILE A 545 66.58 67.27 58.42
CA ILE A 545 65.20 66.82 58.53
C ILE A 545 64.82 66.01 57.29
N THR A 546 63.92 65.05 57.47
CA THR A 546 63.45 64.16 56.40
C THR A 546 61.95 64.36 56.21
N CYS A 547 61.49 64.40 54.96
CA CYS A 547 60.07 64.44 54.68
C CYS A 547 59.45 63.08 55.02
N GLY A 548 58.55 63.06 56.01
CA GLY A 548 57.91 61.84 56.49
C GLY A 548 56.71 61.43 55.64
N ASN A 549 56.27 60.18 55.83
CA ASN A 549 55.09 59.62 55.17
C ASN A 549 53.77 60.31 55.55
N ASN A 550 53.77 61.15 56.59
CA ASN A 550 52.64 61.95 57.02
C ASN A 550 52.54 63.30 56.28
N GLY A 551 53.41 63.54 55.29
CA GLY A 551 53.46 64.82 54.57
C GLY A 551 54.01 65.97 55.42
N MET A 552 54.73 65.67 56.50
CA MET A 552 55.40 66.67 57.33
C MET A 552 56.91 66.38 57.41
N TRP A 553 57.68 67.46 57.42
CA TRP A 553 59.10 67.35 57.75
C TRP A 553 59.29 66.88 59.19
N SER A 554 60.25 65.98 59.43
CA SER A 554 60.62 65.56 60.78
C SER A 554 61.02 66.75 61.64
N SER A 555 60.67 66.74 62.92
CA SER A 555 61.07 67.79 63.85
C SER A 555 62.59 67.88 63.98
N THR A 556 63.11 69.09 64.10
CA THR A 556 64.51 69.36 64.45
C THR A 556 64.58 70.23 65.71
N ASN A 557 65.61 70.01 66.52
CA ASN A 557 65.98 70.86 67.66
C ASN A 557 67.15 71.80 67.33
N LEU A 558 67.42 72.04 66.04
CA LEU A 558 68.50 72.90 65.59
C LEU A 558 68.33 74.32 66.13
N TYR A 559 69.38 74.79 66.77
CA TYR A 559 69.50 76.14 67.28
C TYR A 559 70.88 76.70 66.95
N CYS A 560 70.91 77.76 66.15
CA CYS A 560 72.14 78.45 65.75
C CYS A 560 72.49 79.52 66.78
N ARG A 561 73.18 79.11 67.86
CA ARG A 561 73.49 79.95 69.01
C ARG A 561 74.40 81.13 68.61
N PRO A 562 73.95 82.38 68.73
CA PRO A 562 74.72 83.58 68.39
C PRO A 562 76.03 83.70 69.15
N ASN A 563 77.06 84.24 68.48
CA ASN A 563 78.28 84.72 69.11
C ASN A 563 78.31 86.26 69.03
N CYS A 564 78.30 86.93 70.18
CA CYS A 564 78.35 88.39 70.27
C CYS A 564 79.73 88.98 69.97
N GLY A 565 80.72 88.14 69.64
CA GLY A 565 82.10 88.58 69.40
C GLY A 565 82.78 89.09 70.68
N PRO A 566 83.90 89.81 70.56
CA PRO A 566 84.58 90.37 71.72
C PRO A 566 83.71 91.44 72.41
N PRO A 567 83.61 91.42 73.75
CA PRO A 567 82.94 92.45 74.53
C PRO A 567 83.46 93.87 74.26
N PRO A 568 82.61 94.92 74.38
CA PRO A 568 83.05 96.31 74.30
C PRO A 568 84.21 96.61 75.25
N LYS A 569 85.23 97.35 74.81
CA LYS A 569 86.35 97.73 75.70
C LYS A 569 85.97 98.98 76.50
N ILE A 570 86.02 98.90 77.83
CA ILE A 570 85.77 100.04 78.74
C ILE A 570 87.10 100.50 79.33
N LYS A 571 87.39 101.81 79.29
CA LYS A 571 88.63 102.37 79.83
C LYS A 571 88.71 102.11 81.34
N ARG A 572 89.90 101.70 81.82
CA ARG A 572 90.18 101.42 83.25
C ARG A 572 89.38 100.26 83.85
N ALA A 573 88.80 99.38 83.03
CA ALA A 573 88.14 98.16 83.47
C ALA A 573 88.77 96.92 82.79
N ILE A 574 88.95 95.84 83.54
CA ILE A 574 89.28 94.50 83.02
C ILE A 574 88.03 93.65 82.95
N ILE A 575 87.99 92.73 81.98
CA ILE A 575 86.84 91.86 81.75
C ILE A 575 87.16 90.40 82.09
N SER A 576 86.20 89.69 82.67
CA SER A 576 86.31 88.26 82.97
C SER A 576 86.53 87.41 81.70
N LYS A 577 87.31 86.33 81.80
CA LYS A 577 87.43 85.32 80.71
C LYS A 577 86.13 84.50 80.58
N GLY A 578 85.86 83.95 79.39
CA GLY A 578 84.78 82.96 79.16
C GLY A 578 84.33 82.85 77.70
N SER A 579 83.11 82.39 77.43
CA SER A 579 82.47 82.30 76.10
C SER A 579 81.75 83.58 75.65
N SER A 580 81.78 83.90 74.35
CA SER A 580 81.05 85.04 73.78
C SER A 580 79.70 84.66 73.18
N PHE A 581 79.21 83.45 73.47
CA PHE A 581 77.94 82.92 72.96
C PHE A 581 76.76 83.43 73.78
N GLU A 582 75.57 83.45 73.17
CA GLU A 582 74.32 83.89 73.80
C GLU A 582 74.12 83.29 75.20
N GLY A 583 73.63 84.10 76.15
CA GLY A 583 73.43 83.72 77.55
C GLY A 583 74.71 83.76 78.39
N SER A 584 75.88 83.93 77.76
CA SER A 584 77.13 84.16 78.51
C SER A 584 77.12 85.58 79.08
N THR A 585 77.37 85.69 80.38
CA THR A 585 77.60 86.97 81.06
C THR A 585 79.09 87.22 81.22
N ARG A 586 79.47 88.49 81.07
CA ARG A 586 80.80 89.00 81.29
C ARG A 586 80.76 90.12 82.28
N THR A 587 81.65 90.06 83.26
CA THR A 587 81.74 91.06 84.32
C THR A 587 83.02 91.87 84.13
N TYR A 588 82.85 93.18 84.18
CA TYR A 588 83.92 94.16 84.23
C TYR A 588 84.29 94.45 85.68
N THR A 589 85.58 94.61 85.94
CA THR A 589 86.13 95.01 87.24
C THR A 589 87.02 96.23 87.03
N CYS A 590 86.74 97.31 87.76
CA CYS A 590 87.54 98.54 87.69
C CYS A 590 88.95 98.31 88.25
N GLN A 591 89.96 98.89 87.61
CA GLN A 591 91.37 98.70 87.96
C GLN A 591 91.87 99.77 88.94
N GLY A 592 92.73 99.37 89.88
CA GLY A 592 93.38 100.27 90.85
C GLY A 592 92.41 100.79 91.93
N ASN A 593 92.69 101.98 92.48
CA ASN A 593 91.86 102.62 93.51
C ASN A 593 90.60 103.32 92.92
N THR A 594 90.08 102.84 91.78
CA THR A 594 88.94 103.46 91.09
C THR A 594 87.61 102.93 91.63
N VAL A 595 86.59 103.79 91.68
CA VAL A 595 85.26 103.41 92.19
C VAL A 595 84.37 102.99 91.02
N THR A 596 83.61 101.90 91.23
CA THR A 596 82.72 101.31 90.23
C THR A 596 81.38 102.05 90.21
N GLU A 597 80.98 102.59 89.05
CA GLU A 597 79.69 103.26 88.88
C GLU A 597 78.98 102.75 87.61
N GLY A 598 77.80 102.13 87.77
CA GLY A 598 77.02 101.55 86.67
C GLY A 598 77.02 100.01 86.64
N LEU A 599 76.50 99.44 85.54
CA LEU A 599 76.31 97.99 85.38
C LEU A 599 77.60 97.26 85.02
N THR A 600 78.14 96.49 85.97
CA THR A 600 79.39 95.75 85.78
C THR A 600 79.27 94.53 84.89
N SER A 601 78.07 94.01 84.64
CA SER A 601 77.86 92.82 83.83
C SER A 601 77.18 93.13 82.49
N ILE A 602 77.70 92.56 81.42
CA ILE A 602 77.03 92.48 80.12
C ILE A 602 76.73 91.03 79.77
N THR A 603 75.59 90.79 79.14
CA THR A 603 75.17 89.45 78.72
C THR A 603 75.04 89.43 77.20
N CYS A 604 75.56 88.39 76.56
CA CYS A 604 75.37 88.19 75.13
C CYS A 604 73.90 87.85 74.87
N GLY A 605 73.18 88.74 74.20
CA GLY A 605 71.75 88.61 73.94
C GLY A 605 71.44 87.77 72.70
N ILE A 606 70.17 87.38 72.57
CA ILE A 606 69.63 86.58 71.46
C ILE A 606 69.80 87.24 70.08
N ASN A 607 70.02 88.55 70.07
CA ASN A 607 70.30 89.32 68.86
C ASN A 607 71.76 89.14 68.37
N GLY A 608 72.62 88.45 69.12
CA GLY A 608 74.05 88.37 68.81
C GLY A 608 74.80 89.66 69.14
N GLN A 609 74.29 90.46 70.08
CA GLN A 609 74.97 91.65 70.61
C GLN A 609 75.10 91.58 72.13
N TRP A 610 76.20 92.13 72.66
CA TRP A 610 76.34 92.32 74.10
C TRP A 610 75.31 93.33 74.61
N SER A 611 74.72 93.07 75.77
CA SER A 611 73.82 94.03 76.43
C SER A 611 74.55 95.34 76.70
N LYS A 612 73.82 96.46 76.63
CA LYS A 612 74.39 97.78 76.92
C LYS A 612 74.85 97.82 78.37
N THR A 613 76.00 98.46 78.59
CA THR A 613 76.52 98.80 79.92
C THR A 613 76.82 100.29 79.95
N ASN A 614 76.50 100.93 81.06
CA ASN A 614 76.87 102.31 81.37
C ASN A 614 78.05 102.37 82.36
N LEU A 615 78.80 101.28 82.52
CA LEU A 615 79.88 101.21 83.49
C LEU A 615 80.94 102.28 83.21
N TYR A 616 81.29 102.99 84.27
CA TYR A 616 82.34 103.97 84.32
C TYR A 616 83.20 103.73 85.57
N CYS A 617 84.52 103.74 85.42
CA CYS A 617 85.50 103.57 86.50
C CYS A 617 86.22 104.89 86.74
N ARG A 618 85.95 105.55 87.88
CA ARG A 618 86.48 106.88 88.22
C ARG A 618 87.67 106.82 89.16
#